data_AF-A0A4S2QRM2-F1
#
_entry.id   AF-A0A4S2QRM2-F1
#
_cell.length_a   1.000
_cell.length_b   1.000
_cell.length_c   1.000
_cell.angle_alpha   90.00
_cell.angle_beta   90.00
_cell.angle_gamma   90.00
#
_symmetry.space_group_name_H-M   'P 1'
#
loop_
_entity.id
_entity.type
_entity.pdbx_description
1 polymer ?
#
loop_
_entity_poly.entity_id
_entity_poly.type
_entity_poly.pdbx_seq_one_letter_code
_entity_poly.pdbx_strand_id
1 'polypeptide(L)'
;MFASVGKTAFRGFIYDNSEHIGSVSYELGKKIEGCRIVQGYTQAKLASKIGLTHKEIHNFELGCKAITIKESYIIAGALSVNVIDLLPGPTVLRENSWYEDEDKEIVYLTKIHREIKDQELRKKLYPLVRFVYISEKISQEEAKIEVAKNLVKEGVSVDIISQVTRLSTYEYDDIEKEICTDSILYKVGKRIKEQRLIREYTQEDLANKIGSTPKEIHDYERGYTDIPIEILYKIAKTLSVNIKALGLTEYENEPVFGFIGKCEKIEDQELLDTVARSLSEGMQTGKEKVKKAEKIKIAKDLVKEGVAIDIIVRASGLTADELGECEN
;
A
#
# COMPACT_ATOMS: atom_id res chain seq x y z
N MET A 1 9.90 33.22 41.52
CA MET A 1 10.29 33.81 40.22
C MET A 1 9.79 32.89 39.12
N PHE A 2 8.59 33.15 38.61
CA PHE A 2 8.07 32.45 37.43
C PHE A 2 8.26 33.37 36.24
N ALA A 3 9.07 32.94 35.28
CA ALA A 3 9.33 33.69 34.05
C ALA A 3 8.09 33.63 33.15
N SER A 4 7.48 34.79 32.96
CA SER A 4 6.44 35.06 31.97
C SER A 4 7.01 34.86 30.57
N VAL A 5 6.55 33.83 29.85
CA VAL A 5 6.80 33.67 28.42
C VAL A 5 5.94 34.69 27.67
N GLY A 6 6.59 35.52 26.85
CA GLY A 6 6.01 36.69 26.22
C GLY A 6 4.84 36.37 25.28
N LYS A 7 3.70 37.02 25.53
CA LYS A 7 2.60 37.17 24.58
C LYS A 7 2.96 38.29 23.60
N THR A 8 3.38 37.95 22.39
CA THR A 8 3.41 38.90 21.27
C THR A 8 2.00 39.01 20.69
N ALA A 9 1.35 40.13 20.94
CA ALA A 9 0.03 40.45 20.41
C ALA A 9 0.16 40.93 18.95
N PHE A 10 -0.42 40.17 18.02
CA PHE A 10 -0.85 40.69 16.72
C PHE A 10 -2.35 40.38 16.56
N ARG A 11 -3.04 41.35 15.95
CA ARG A 11 -4.49 41.57 15.95
C ARG A 11 -5.29 40.37 15.40
N GLY A 12 -6.20 39.83 16.21
CA GLY A 12 -7.36 39.02 15.79
C GLY A 12 -7.09 37.53 15.54
N PHE A 13 -7.63 36.68 16.42
CA PHE A 13 -7.53 35.22 16.53
C PHE A 13 -6.34 34.72 17.35
N ILE A 14 -6.58 34.49 18.65
CA ILE A 14 -5.79 33.53 19.41
C ILE A 14 -6.18 32.16 18.86
N TYR A 15 -5.42 31.66 17.89
CA TYR A 15 -5.42 30.24 17.58
C TYR A 15 -4.81 29.53 18.78
N ASP A 16 -5.62 28.73 19.47
CA ASP A 16 -5.11 27.84 20.50
C ASP A 16 -4.28 26.74 19.81
N ASN A 17 -2.99 27.00 19.66
CA ASN A 17 -2.05 26.08 19.02
C ASN A 17 -1.90 24.76 19.80
N SER A 18 -2.55 24.58 20.96
CA SER A 18 -2.44 23.37 21.77
C SER A 18 -3.08 22.12 21.15
N GLU A 19 -4.05 22.27 20.23
CA GLU A 19 -4.74 21.13 19.61
C GLU A 19 -3.88 20.33 18.61
N HIS A 20 -2.82 20.93 18.06
CA HIS A 20 -2.02 20.33 16.98
C HIS A 20 -0.63 19.89 17.40
N ILE A 21 -0.16 20.30 18.59
CA ILE A 21 1.17 19.98 19.10
C ILE A 21 1.30 18.45 19.25
N GLY A 22 2.30 17.88 18.59
CA GLY A 22 2.58 16.43 18.58
C GLY A 22 1.83 15.62 17.53
N SER A 23 1.04 16.26 16.65
CA SER A 23 0.48 15.61 15.46
C SER A 23 1.54 15.34 14.38
N VAL A 24 1.30 14.36 13.51
CA VAL A 24 2.18 14.07 12.36
C VAL A 24 2.36 15.30 11.46
N SER A 25 1.29 16.06 11.23
CA SER A 25 1.33 17.30 10.43
C SER A 25 2.16 18.39 11.10
N TYR A 26 2.07 18.55 12.42
CA TYR A 26 2.88 19.50 13.16
C TYR A 26 4.36 19.13 13.11
N GLU A 27 4.72 17.87 13.37
CA GLU A 27 6.11 17.41 13.31
C GLU A 27 6.72 17.58 11.92
N LEU A 28 5.97 17.23 10.86
CA LEU A 28 6.35 17.45 9.47
C LEU A 28 6.53 18.96 9.18
N GLY A 29 5.60 19.79 9.66
CA GLY A 29 5.68 21.24 9.57
C GLY A 29 6.94 21.82 10.22
N LYS A 30 7.31 21.32 11.40
CA LYS A 30 8.54 21.74 12.11
C LYS A 30 9.82 21.32 11.40
N LYS A 31 9.84 20.13 10.76
CA LYS A 31 10.95 19.71 9.91
C LYS A 31 11.11 20.66 8.71
N ILE A 32 10.01 20.99 8.05
CA ILE A 32 9.98 21.94 6.93
C ILE A 32 10.49 23.32 7.36
N GLU A 33 9.98 23.85 8.48
CA GLU A 33 10.42 25.12 9.07
C GLU A 33 11.95 25.13 9.30
N GLY A 34 12.47 24.09 9.94
CA GLY A 34 13.90 23.93 10.20
C GLY A 34 14.75 23.92 8.92
N CYS A 35 14.39 23.08 7.94
CA CYS A 35 15.08 23.01 6.65
C CYS A 35 15.04 24.34 5.88
N ARG A 36 13.89 25.03 5.92
CA ARG A 36 13.70 26.35 5.31
C ARG A 36 14.64 27.38 5.92
N ILE A 37 14.77 27.42 7.25
CA ILE A 37 15.64 28.36 7.97
C ILE A 37 17.11 28.10 7.65
N VAL A 38 17.54 26.84 7.63
CA VAL A 38 18.93 26.44 7.26
C VAL A 38 19.32 26.95 5.87
N GLN A 39 18.36 26.98 4.94
CA GLN A 39 18.56 27.52 3.59
C GLN A 39 18.41 29.05 3.48
N GLY A 40 18.16 29.74 4.58
CA GLY A 40 17.94 31.19 4.59
C GLY A 40 16.69 31.60 3.83
N TYR A 41 15.65 30.76 3.82
CA TYR A 41 14.38 31.07 3.17
C TYR A 41 13.38 31.65 4.18
N THR A 42 12.66 32.70 3.78
CA THR A 42 11.44 33.14 4.46
C THR A 42 10.26 32.26 4.02
N GLN A 43 9.17 32.25 4.78
CA GLN A 43 7.93 31.57 4.37
C GLN A 43 7.48 32.07 2.98
N ALA A 44 7.58 33.38 2.71
CA ALA A 44 7.26 33.97 1.41
C ALA A 44 8.18 33.47 0.29
N LYS A 45 9.48 33.32 0.55
CA LYS A 45 10.46 32.83 -0.43
C LYS A 45 10.26 31.34 -0.77
N LEU A 46 9.91 30.52 0.23
CA LEU A 46 9.54 29.12 -0.02
C LEU A 46 8.24 29.05 -0.82
N ALA A 47 7.21 29.79 -0.37
CA ALA A 47 5.92 29.88 -1.04
C ALA A 47 6.07 30.24 -2.54
N SER A 48 6.86 31.26 -2.86
CA SER A 48 7.11 31.68 -4.24
C SER A 48 7.85 30.62 -5.08
N LYS A 49 8.72 29.81 -4.46
CA LYS A 49 9.45 28.73 -5.16
C LYS A 49 8.53 27.58 -5.57
N ILE A 50 7.49 27.30 -4.79
CA ILE A 50 6.60 26.13 -5.00
C ILE A 50 5.19 26.50 -5.45
N GLY A 51 4.95 27.78 -5.77
CA GLY A 51 3.65 28.25 -6.28
C GLY A 51 2.54 28.26 -5.22
N LEU A 52 2.88 28.36 -3.93
CA LEU A 52 1.92 28.47 -2.84
C LEU A 52 1.89 29.88 -2.25
N THR A 53 0.95 30.12 -1.35
CA THR A 53 0.88 31.37 -0.59
C THR A 53 1.70 31.29 0.70
N HIS A 54 2.16 32.44 1.20
CA HIS A 54 2.80 32.54 2.52
C HIS A 54 1.92 31.92 3.62
N LYS A 55 0.61 32.17 3.57
CA LYS A 55 -0.35 31.66 4.57
C LYS A 55 -0.41 30.13 4.57
N GLU A 56 -0.28 29.49 3.42
CA GLU A 56 -0.23 28.03 3.34
C GLU A 56 1.03 27.46 3.98
N ILE A 57 2.20 28.04 3.70
CA ILE A 57 3.45 27.64 4.37
C ILE A 57 3.34 27.83 5.88
N HIS A 58 2.77 28.96 6.32
CA HIS A 58 2.54 29.23 7.73
C HIS A 58 1.65 28.14 8.37
N ASN A 59 0.54 27.79 7.72
CA ASN A 59 -0.37 26.75 8.21
C ASN A 59 0.27 25.36 8.21
N PHE A 60 1.12 25.04 7.23
CA PHE A 60 1.91 23.81 7.22
C PHE A 60 2.88 23.75 8.41
N GLU A 61 3.64 24.82 8.66
CA GLU A 61 4.62 24.88 9.76
C GLU A 61 3.98 24.87 11.16
N LEU A 62 2.69 25.25 11.25
CA LEU A 62 1.88 25.11 12.46
C LEU A 62 1.14 23.78 12.55
N GLY A 63 1.16 22.93 11.53
CA GLY A 63 0.41 21.68 11.49
C GLY A 63 -1.11 21.84 11.35
N CYS A 64 -1.60 23.06 11.10
CA CYS A 64 -3.03 23.35 10.93
C CYS A 64 -3.57 22.89 9.56
N LYS A 65 -2.69 22.65 8.59
CA LYS A 65 -3.04 22.10 7.28
C LYS A 65 -2.23 20.82 7.04
N ALA A 66 -2.92 19.74 6.70
CA ALA A 66 -2.27 18.50 6.32
C ALA A 66 -1.49 18.68 5.01
N ILE A 67 -0.33 18.05 4.93
CA ILE A 67 0.55 18.07 3.75
C ILE A 67 0.41 16.73 3.04
N THR A 68 0.20 16.75 1.73
CA THR A 68 0.08 15.52 0.92
C THR A 68 1.43 14.95 0.47
N ILE A 69 1.42 13.75 -0.10
CA ILE A 69 2.62 13.16 -0.70
C ILE A 69 3.17 14.09 -1.78
N LYS A 70 2.36 14.56 -2.74
CA LYS A 70 2.87 15.44 -3.80
C LYS A 70 3.44 16.74 -3.26
N GLU A 71 2.73 17.38 -2.32
CA GLU A 71 3.21 18.61 -1.67
C GLU A 71 4.55 18.37 -0.95
N SER A 72 4.71 17.23 -0.26
CA SER A 72 5.95 16.89 0.42
C SER A 72 7.14 16.74 -0.53
N TYR A 73 6.95 16.16 -1.72
CA TYR A 73 7.99 16.06 -2.74
C TYR A 73 8.34 17.43 -3.34
N ILE A 74 7.34 18.27 -3.60
CA ILE A 74 7.55 19.63 -4.11
C ILE A 74 8.35 20.47 -3.10
N ILE A 75 7.97 20.40 -1.82
CA ILE A 75 8.66 21.09 -0.72
C ILE A 75 10.09 20.56 -0.57
N ALA A 76 10.28 19.24 -0.56
CA ALA A 76 11.61 18.61 -0.46
C ALA A 76 12.53 19.05 -1.61
N GLY A 77 12.02 19.08 -2.84
CA GLY A 77 12.76 19.54 -4.01
C GLY A 77 13.16 21.01 -3.91
N ALA A 78 12.24 21.89 -3.49
CA ALA A 78 12.53 23.32 -3.30
C ALA A 78 13.54 23.59 -2.17
N LEU A 79 13.56 22.69 -1.19
CA LEU A 79 14.52 22.65 -0.09
C LEU A 79 15.77 21.82 -0.42
N SER A 80 15.89 21.22 -1.59
CA SER A 80 17.03 20.36 -1.95
C SER A 80 17.38 19.31 -0.87
N VAL A 81 16.36 18.73 -0.23
CA VAL A 81 16.48 17.64 0.76
C VAL A 81 15.75 16.41 0.25
N ASN A 82 16.04 15.24 0.82
CA ASN A 82 15.23 14.06 0.54
C ASN A 82 13.88 14.19 1.26
N VAL A 83 12.79 13.71 0.63
CA VAL A 83 11.45 13.73 1.25
C VAL A 83 11.44 12.98 2.59
N ILE A 84 12.24 11.93 2.73
CA ILE A 84 12.37 11.15 3.97
C ILE A 84 12.93 12.00 5.12
N ASP A 85 13.77 12.99 4.82
CA ASP A 85 14.35 13.87 5.84
C ASP A 85 13.32 14.85 6.40
N LEU A 86 12.23 15.09 5.66
CA LEU A 86 11.09 15.88 6.12
C LEU A 86 10.13 15.07 6.97
N LEU A 87 10.08 13.74 6.79
CA LEU A 87 9.12 12.91 7.53
C LEU A 87 9.39 12.97 9.03
N PRO A 88 8.33 12.96 9.86
CA PRO A 88 8.46 12.74 11.29
C PRO A 88 9.27 11.46 11.58
N GLY A 89 9.82 11.35 12.80
CA GLY A 89 10.55 10.16 13.22
C GLY A 89 9.79 8.87 12.92
N PRO A 90 10.49 7.72 12.76
CA PRO A 90 9.83 6.47 12.44
C PRO A 90 8.67 6.23 13.41
N THR A 91 7.54 5.76 12.91
CA THR A 91 6.47 5.21 13.75
C THR A 91 7.15 4.24 14.70
N VAL A 92 7.17 4.55 16.00
CA VAL A 92 7.77 3.68 17.00
C VAL A 92 6.96 2.39 16.95
N LEU A 93 7.45 1.41 16.18
CA LEU A 93 7.11 0.02 16.39
C LEU A 93 7.67 -0.22 17.79
N ARG A 94 6.81 -0.35 18.80
CA ARG A 94 7.28 -0.72 20.14
C ARG A 94 8.24 -1.87 19.93
N GLU A 95 9.45 -1.76 20.48
CA GLU A 95 10.50 -2.78 20.44
C GLU A 95 10.01 -4.15 20.94
N ASN A 96 8.83 -4.17 21.57
CA ASN A 96 8.12 -5.32 22.10
C ASN A 96 6.89 -5.78 21.27
N SER A 97 6.64 -5.28 20.05
CA SER A 97 5.61 -5.89 19.17
C SER A 97 6.18 -7.06 18.37
N TRP A 98 6.92 -7.95 19.06
CA TRP A 98 7.09 -9.31 18.58
C TRP A 98 5.72 -9.99 18.68
N TYR A 99 4.98 -9.91 17.57
CA TYR A 99 3.90 -10.80 17.13
C TYR A 99 2.78 -11.08 18.14
N GLU A 100 1.82 -10.17 18.20
CA GLU A 100 0.45 -10.50 18.66
C GLU A 100 -0.51 -10.43 17.48
N ASP A 101 -0.22 -11.26 16.49
CA ASP A 101 -1.20 -12.03 15.70
C ASP A 101 -0.35 -12.89 14.76
N GLU A 102 -0.66 -14.18 14.69
CA GLU A 102 0.09 -15.16 13.92
C GLU A 102 0.07 -14.80 12.42
N ASP A 103 1.04 -13.99 11.99
CA ASP A 103 1.19 -13.54 10.61
C ASP A 103 1.39 -14.76 9.69
N LYS A 104 0.38 -15.08 8.88
CA LYS A 104 0.50 -16.15 7.86
C LYS A 104 1.67 -15.93 6.91
N GLU A 105 2.05 -14.68 6.63
CA GLU A 105 3.29 -14.35 5.92
C GLU A 105 4.50 -14.89 6.70
N ILE A 106 4.56 -14.67 8.01
CA ILE A 106 5.65 -15.18 8.86
C ILE A 106 5.58 -16.69 8.97
N VAL A 107 4.41 -17.32 9.05
CA VAL A 107 4.31 -18.80 9.04
C VAL A 107 4.78 -19.37 7.70
N TYR A 108 4.34 -18.77 6.58
CA TYR A 108 4.77 -19.14 5.22
C TYR A 108 6.27 -18.97 5.04
N LEU A 109 6.79 -17.79 5.38
CA LEU A 109 8.22 -17.48 5.34
C LEU A 109 8.99 -18.39 6.29
N THR A 110 8.53 -18.61 7.52
CA THR A 110 9.18 -19.46 8.53
C THR A 110 9.24 -20.91 8.07
N LYS A 111 8.20 -21.43 7.40
CA LYS A 111 8.20 -22.78 6.82
C LYS A 111 9.34 -22.92 5.80
N ILE A 112 9.41 -21.99 4.86
CA ILE A 112 10.46 -21.98 3.82
C ILE A 112 11.85 -21.69 4.42
N HIS A 113 11.92 -20.80 5.43
CA HIS A 113 13.16 -20.44 6.13
C HIS A 113 13.71 -21.59 6.97
N ARG A 114 12.86 -22.47 7.54
CA ARG A 114 13.28 -23.67 8.29
C ARG A 114 13.90 -24.73 7.39
N GLU A 115 13.45 -24.83 6.14
CA GLU A 115 13.99 -25.77 5.16
C GLU A 115 15.39 -25.35 4.67
N ILE A 116 15.67 -24.05 4.62
CA ILE A 116 16.98 -23.50 4.25
C ILE A 116 17.86 -23.41 5.50
N LYS A 117 18.74 -24.40 5.69
CA LYS A 117 19.66 -24.45 6.85
C LYS A 117 20.72 -23.35 6.82
N ASP A 118 21.14 -22.92 5.63
CA ASP A 118 22.17 -21.90 5.45
C ASP A 118 21.62 -20.48 5.71
N GLN A 119 22.22 -19.77 6.66
CA GLN A 119 21.76 -18.46 7.09
C GLN A 119 22.00 -17.35 6.04
N GLU A 120 23.06 -17.44 5.26
CA GLU A 120 23.39 -16.43 4.23
C GLU A 120 22.51 -16.61 3.00
N LEU A 121 22.27 -17.85 2.57
CA LEU A 121 21.29 -18.17 1.53
C LEU A 121 19.88 -17.75 1.95
N ARG A 122 19.51 -17.95 3.22
CA ARG A 122 18.21 -17.51 3.74
C ARG A 122 18.03 -15.98 3.63
N LYS A 123 19.04 -15.20 4.00
CA LYS A 123 19.01 -13.72 3.84
C LYS A 123 18.88 -13.31 2.38
N LYS A 124 19.59 -13.99 1.47
CA LYS A 124 19.54 -13.71 0.03
C LYS A 124 18.23 -14.11 -0.62
N LEU A 125 17.61 -15.21 -0.18
CA LEU A 125 16.36 -15.72 -0.75
C LEU A 125 15.11 -15.05 -0.16
N TYR A 126 15.20 -14.46 1.05
CA TYR A 126 14.07 -13.80 1.71
C TYR A 126 13.26 -12.87 0.78
N PRO A 127 13.88 -11.96 0.01
CA PRO A 127 13.12 -11.06 -0.87
C PRO A 127 12.38 -11.80 -1.99
N LEU A 128 12.96 -12.87 -2.54
CA LEU A 128 12.34 -13.68 -3.59
C LEU A 128 11.13 -14.43 -3.05
N VAL A 129 11.25 -15.06 -1.87
CA VAL A 129 10.13 -15.75 -1.22
C VAL A 129 9.01 -14.77 -0.90
N ARG A 130 9.35 -13.60 -0.34
CA ARG A 130 8.39 -12.54 -0.06
C ARG A 130 7.68 -12.06 -1.32
N PHE A 131 8.41 -11.90 -2.42
CA PHE A 131 7.85 -11.51 -3.70
C PHE A 131 6.87 -12.57 -4.26
N VAL A 132 7.21 -13.86 -4.19
CA VAL A 132 6.30 -14.95 -4.59
C VAL A 132 5.02 -14.91 -3.76
N TYR A 133 5.13 -14.80 -2.43
CA TYR A 133 3.98 -14.71 -1.54
C TYR A 133 3.04 -13.55 -1.91
N ILE A 134 3.61 -12.35 -2.10
CA ILE A 134 2.85 -11.16 -2.52
C ILE A 134 2.16 -11.40 -3.87
N SER A 135 2.86 -12.04 -4.82
CA SER A 135 2.30 -12.32 -6.15
C SER A 135 1.13 -13.30 -6.11
N GLU A 136 1.14 -14.27 -5.20
CA GLU A 136 0.02 -15.19 -4.97
C GLU A 136 -1.19 -14.43 -4.42
N LYS A 137 -0.99 -13.57 -3.42
CA LYS A 137 -2.06 -12.74 -2.83
C LYS A 137 -2.68 -11.79 -3.86
N ILE A 138 -1.86 -11.17 -4.71
CA ILE A 138 -2.35 -10.35 -5.83
C ILE A 138 -3.17 -11.20 -6.81
N SER A 139 -2.70 -12.41 -7.13
CA SER A 139 -3.40 -13.31 -8.07
C SER A 139 -4.75 -13.77 -7.53
N GLN A 140 -4.86 -14.03 -6.22
CA GLN A 140 -6.14 -14.33 -5.56
C GLN A 140 -7.11 -13.14 -5.70
N GLU A 141 -6.65 -11.92 -5.42
CA GLU A 141 -7.49 -10.72 -5.56
C GLU A 141 -7.93 -10.48 -7.01
N GLU A 142 -7.02 -10.65 -7.97
CA GLU A 142 -7.35 -10.54 -9.41
C GLU A 142 -8.47 -11.53 -9.81
N ALA A 143 -8.42 -12.76 -9.31
CA ALA A 143 -9.46 -13.76 -9.57
C ALA A 143 -10.81 -13.34 -8.99
N LYS A 144 -10.85 -12.81 -7.76
CA LYS A 144 -12.09 -12.32 -7.14
C LYS A 144 -12.71 -11.19 -7.96
N ILE A 145 -11.89 -10.22 -8.40
CA ILE A 145 -12.35 -9.08 -9.20
C ILE A 145 -12.89 -9.56 -10.55
N GLU A 146 -12.21 -10.49 -11.22
CA GLU A 146 -12.65 -11.07 -12.49
C GLU A 146 -14.03 -11.74 -12.36
N VAL A 147 -14.19 -12.58 -11.33
CA VAL A 147 -15.48 -13.26 -11.06
C VAL A 147 -16.56 -12.24 -10.72
N ALA A 148 -16.29 -11.27 -9.85
CA ALA A 148 -17.24 -10.22 -9.48
C ALA A 148 -17.73 -9.44 -10.71
N LYS A 149 -16.82 -9.01 -11.60
CA LYS A 149 -17.15 -8.34 -12.87
C LYS A 149 -18.09 -9.18 -13.72
N ASN A 150 -17.88 -10.48 -13.79
CA ASN A 150 -18.74 -11.36 -14.59
C ASN A 150 -20.10 -11.64 -13.91
N LEU A 151 -20.13 -11.77 -12.58
CA LEU A 151 -21.38 -11.91 -11.82
C LEU A 151 -22.30 -10.70 -11.99
N VAL A 152 -21.74 -9.48 -12.02
CA VAL A 152 -22.51 -8.26 -12.33
C VAL A 152 -23.16 -8.35 -13.71
N LYS A 153 -22.43 -8.81 -14.73
CA LYS A 153 -22.96 -8.98 -16.10
C LYS A 153 -24.09 -10.01 -16.17
N GLU A 154 -24.03 -11.03 -15.33
CA GLU A 154 -25.08 -12.06 -15.20
C GLU A 154 -26.25 -11.62 -14.31
N GLY A 155 -26.23 -10.39 -13.78
CA GLY A 155 -27.33 -9.83 -12.98
C GLY A 155 -27.40 -10.33 -11.55
N VAL A 156 -26.31 -10.86 -11.00
CA VAL A 156 -26.24 -11.30 -9.60
C VAL A 156 -26.24 -10.07 -8.67
N SER A 157 -26.95 -10.15 -7.55
CA SER A 157 -27.05 -9.05 -6.58
C SER A 157 -25.69 -8.65 -6.02
N VAL A 158 -25.48 -7.35 -5.85
CA VAL A 158 -24.29 -6.77 -5.23
C VAL A 158 -24.04 -7.33 -3.83
N ASP A 159 -25.11 -7.58 -3.05
CA ASP A 159 -24.97 -8.13 -1.69
C ASP A 159 -24.33 -9.52 -1.70
N ILE A 160 -24.78 -10.39 -2.62
CA ILE A 160 -24.22 -11.74 -2.79
C ILE A 160 -22.76 -11.64 -3.26
N ILE A 161 -22.47 -10.78 -4.24
CA ILE A 161 -21.11 -10.57 -4.75
C ILE A 161 -20.18 -10.12 -3.62
N SER A 162 -20.60 -9.14 -2.82
CA SER A 162 -19.83 -8.64 -1.69
C SER A 162 -19.61 -9.72 -0.63
N GLN A 163 -20.64 -10.49 -0.29
CA GLN A 163 -20.53 -11.59 0.67
C GLN A 163 -19.53 -12.66 0.25
N VAL A 164 -19.58 -13.13 -1.01
CA VAL A 164 -18.73 -14.24 -1.48
C VAL A 164 -17.31 -13.79 -1.85
N THR A 165 -17.14 -12.57 -2.37
CA THR A 165 -15.81 -12.08 -2.80
C THR A 165 -15.10 -11.27 -1.74
N ARG A 166 -15.84 -10.72 -0.76
CA ARG A 166 -15.38 -9.72 0.21
C ARG A 166 -14.84 -8.44 -0.44
N LEU A 167 -15.33 -8.13 -1.64
CA LEU A 167 -15.02 -6.90 -2.37
C LEU A 167 -16.11 -5.86 -2.14
N SER A 168 -15.68 -4.60 -2.15
CA SER A 168 -16.57 -3.46 -2.31
C SER A 168 -16.92 -3.24 -3.78
N THR A 169 -18.04 -2.57 -4.05
CA THR A 169 -18.49 -2.27 -5.43
C THR A 169 -17.45 -1.52 -6.25
N TYR A 170 -16.68 -0.64 -5.61
CA TYR A 170 -15.62 0.15 -6.26
C TYR A 170 -14.50 -0.71 -6.85
N GLU A 171 -14.30 -1.94 -6.40
CA GLU A 171 -13.20 -2.79 -6.86
C GLU A 171 -13.48 -3.47 -8.21
N TYR A 172 -14.76 -3.67 -8.56
CA TYR A 172 -15.16 -4.38 -9.78
C TYR A 172 -16.08 -3.58 -10.70
N ASP A 173 -16.79 -2.56 -10.20
CA ASP A 173 -17.64 -1.65 -10.98
C ASP A 173 -16.93 -0.31 -11.31
N ASP A 174 -15.60 -0.27 -11.15
CA ASP A 174 -14.83 0.95 -11.44
C ASP A 174 -14.86 1.27 -12.94
N ILE A 175 -15.32 2.47 -13.28
CA ILE A 175 -15.08 3.07 -14.59
C ILE A 175 -13.59 3.38 -14.62
N GLU A 176 -12.80 2.48 -15.20
CA GLU A 176 -11.34 2.57 -15.23
C GLU A 176 -10.89 3.98 -15.66
N LYS A 177 -10.53 4.83 -14.69
CA LYS A 177 -9.84 6.08 -14.96
C LYS A 177 -8.44 5.73 -15.45
N GLU A 178 -7.93 6.50 -16.39
CA GLU A 178 -6.56 6.37 -16.88
C GLU A 178 -5.58 6.39 -15.70
N ILE A 179 -4.80 5.32 -15.55
CA ILE A 179 -3.82 5.17 -14.48
C ILE A 179 -2.46 5.57 -15.01
N CYS A 180 -1.89 6.63 -14.46
CA CYS A 180 -0.47 6.92 -14.66
C CYS A 180 0.37 6.00 -13.75
N THR A 181 0.82 4.86 -14.28
CA THR A 181 1.59 3.85 -13.53
C THR A 181 2.94 4.36 -13.03
N ASP A 182 3.47 5.43 -13.62
CA ASP A 182 4.74 6.02 -13.22
C ASP A 182 4.61 7.07 -12.10
N SER A 183 3.38 7.49 -11.80
CA SER A 183 3.06 8.42 -10.72
C SER A 183 3.54 7.90 -9.37
N ILE A 184 4.10 8.79 -8.54
CA ILE A 184 4.43 8.49 -7.15
C ILE A 184 3.21 7.97 -6.38
N LEU A 185 2.01 8.49 -6.67
CA LEU A 185 0.78 8.05 -6.00
C LEU A 185 0.44 6.61 -6.35
N TYR A 186 0.61 6.21 -7.61
CA TYR A 186 0.39 4.83 -8.01
C TYR A 186 1.41 3.89 -7.35
N LYS A 187 2.69 4.29 -7.31
CA LYS A 187 3.74 3.50 -6.65
C LYS A 187 3.45 3.31 -5.16
N VAL A 188 3.06 4.37 -4.45
CA VAL A 188 2.67 4.31 -3.04
C VAL A 188 1.38 3.48 -2.86
N GLY A 189 0.36 3.72 -3.68
CA GLY A 189 -0.90 2.98 -3.67
C GLY A 189 -0.71 1.48 -3.86
N LYS A 190 0.16 1.09 -4.80
CA LYS A 190 0.55 -0.32 -5.00
C LYS A 190 1.18 -0.92 -3.75
N ARG A 191 2.08 -0.21 -3.07
CA ARG A 191 2.68 -0.70 -1.82
C ARG A 191 1.66 -0.84 -0.70
N ILE A 192 0.71 0.10 -0.59
CA ILE A 192 -0.41 0.00 0.37
C ILE A 192 -1.21 -1.28 0.09
N LYS A 193 -1.59 -1.53 -1.17
CA LYS A 193 -2.31 -2.75 -1.57
C LYS A 193 -1.51 -4.02 -1.25
N GLU A 194 -0.23 -4.07 -1.58
CA GLU A 194 0.64 -5.22 -1.27
C GLU A 194 0.64 -5.55 0.23
N GLN A 195 0.84 -4.53 1.08
CA GLN A 195 0.86 -4.70 2.54
C GLN A 195 -0.52 -5.03 3.11
N ARG A 196 -1.60 -4.47 2.55
CA ARG A 196 -2.98 -4.82 2.91
C ARG A 196 -3.27 -6.30 2.67
N LEU A 197 -2.91 -6.80 1.48
CA LEU A 197 -3.14 -8.19 1.08
C LEU A 197 -2.28 -9.18 1.89
N ILE A 198 -1.06 -8.80 2.25
CA ILE A 198 -0.23 -9.56 3.20
C ILE A 198 -0.96 -9.76 4.54
N ARG A 199 -1.63 -8.71 5.03
CA ARG A 199 -2.44 -8.75 6.26
C ARG A 199 -3.82 -9.39 6.07
N GLU A 200 -4.14 -9.84 4.85
CA GLU A 200 -5.44 -10.40 4.46
C GLU A 200 -6.62 -9.44 4.74
N TYR A 201 -6.37 -8.14 4.74
CA TYR A 201 -7.40 -7.12 4.91
C TYR A 201 -8.11 -6.86 3.58
N THR A 202 -9.43 -6.73 3.62
CA THR A 202 -10.21 -6.13 2.53
C THR A 202 -9.99 -4.61 2.50
N GLN A 203 -10.36 -3.93 1.42
CA GLN A 203 -10.34 -2.47 1.42
C GLN A 203 -11.25 -1.88 2.51
N GLU A 204 -12.37 -2.55 2.79
CA GLU A 204 -13.27 -2.19 3.90
C GLU A 204 -12.63 -2.38 5.28
N ASP A 205 -11.91 -3.48 5.50
CA ASP A 205 -11.17 -3.71 6.75
C ASP A 205 -10.15 -2.60 7.00
N LEU A 206 -9.38 -2.22 5.97
CA LEU A 206 -8.39 -1.14 6.09
C LEU A 206 -9.06 0.21 6.33
N ALA A 207 -10.14 0.51 5.58
CA ALA A 207 -10.92 1.73 5.72
C ALA A 207 -11.44 1.90 7.15
N ASN A 208 -12.09 0.87 7.69
CA ASN A 208 -12.64 0.86 9.04
C ASN A 208 -11.55 1.07 10.10
N LYS A 209 -10.37 0.45 9.94
CA LYS A 209 -9.24 0.59 10.88
C LYS A 209 -8.61 1.98 10.89
N ILE A 210 -8.64 2.73 9.78
CA ILE A 210 -8.06 4.08 9.71
C ILE A 210 -9.11 5.20 9.79
N GLY A 211 -10.40 4.87 9.87
CA GLY A 211 -11.50 5.83 9.88
C GLY A 211 -11.73 6.51 8.53
N SER A 212 -11.67 5.74 7.45
CA SER A 212 -11.84 6.18 6.05
C SER A 212 -12.95 5.36 5.39
N THR A 213 -13.18 5.55 4.09
CA THR A 213 -14.17 4.80 3.31
C THR A 213 -13.50 3.79 2.37
N PRO A 214 -14.16 2.68 1.99
CA PRO A 214 -13.62 1.74 1.00
C PRO A 214 -13.25 2.43 -0.32
N LYS A 215 -14.05 3.43 -0.73
CA LYS A 215 -13.78 4.26 -1.91
C LYS A 215 -12.46 5.02 -1.82
N GLU A 216 -12.17 5.63 -0.67
CA GLU A 216 -10.90 6.34 -0.48
C GLU A 216 -9.72 5.38 -0.52
N ILE A 217 -9.83 4.19 0.10
CA ILE A 217 -8.80 3.15 0.00
C ILE A 217 -8.60 2.73 -1.44
N HIS A 218 -9.68 2.50 -2.20
CA HIS A 218 -9.61 2.22 -3.63
C HIS A 218 -8.87 3.31 -4.40
N ASP A 219 -9.27 4.57 -4.22
CA ASP A 219 -8.65 5.71 -4.89
C ASP A 219 -7.16 5.86 -4.50
N TYR A 220 -6.79 5.56 -3.25
CA TYR A 220 -5.40 5.57 -2.79
C TYR A 220 -4.60 4.43 -3.41
N GLU A 221 -5.11 3.19 -3.40
CA GLU A 221 -4.43 2.02 -3.98
C GLU A 221 -4.23 2.15 -5.49
N ARG A 222 -5.13 2.87 -6.16
CA ARG A 222 -5.08 3.16 -7.60
C ARG A 222 -4.27 4.42 -7.93
N GLY A 223 -3.92 5.23 -6.93
CA GLY A 223 -3.24 6.51 -7.11
C GLY A 223 -4.11 7.59 -7.78
N TYR A 224 -5.43 7.45 -7.72
CA TYR A 224 -6.39 8.43 -8.24
C TYR A 224 -6.47 9.68 -7.37
N THR A 225 -6.25 9.53 -6.07
CA THR A 225 -6.30 10.62 -5.10
C THR A 225 -4.99 10.72 -4.33
N ASP A 226 -4.55 11.95 -4.06
CA ASP A 226 -3.35 12.20 -3.25
C ASP A 226 -3.61 11.87 -1.78
N ILE A 227 -2.57 11.43 -1.06
CA ILE A 227 -2.69 10.92 0.29
C ILE A 227 -2.04 11.95 1.24
N PRO A 228 -2.76 12.46 2.25
CA PRO A 228 -2.15 13.22 3.32
C PRO A 228 -1.11 12.37 4.06
N ILE A 229 0.06 12.93 4.39
CA ILE A 229 1.11 12.19 5.13
C ILE A 229 0.57 11.64 6.44
N GLU A 230 -0.31 12.37 7.14
CA GLU A 230 -0.97 11.88 8.35
C GLU A 230 -1.77 10.58 8.10
N ILE A 231 -2.54 10.50 7.02
CA ILE A 231 -3.28 9.30 6.64
C ILE A 231 -2.32 8.17 6.27
N LEU A 232 -1.23 8.47 5.56
CA LEU A 232 -0.21 7.48 5.24
C LEU A 232 0.47 6.89 6.50
N TYR A 233 0.68 7.70 7.55
CA TYR A 233 1.14 7.22 8.86
C TYR A 233 0.10 6.33 9.55
N LYS A 234 -1.19 6.67 9.46
CA LYS A 234 -2.27 5.80 9.98
C LYS A 234 -2.29 4.45 9.26
N ILE A 235 -2.19 4.45 7.93
CA ILE A 235 -2.09 3.24 7.12
C ILE A 235 -0.86 2.42 7.52
N ALA A 236 0.33 3.03 7.59
CA ALA A 236 1.56 2.34 7.98
C ALA A 236 1.45 1.70 9.37
N LYS A 237 0.87 2.42 10.33
CA LYS A 237 0.62 1.91 11.68
C LYS A 237 -0.36 0.74 11.68
N THR A 238 -1.48 0.85 10.96
CA THR A 238 -2.49 -0.22 10.85
C THR A 238 -1.94 -1.47 10.19
N LEU A 239 -1.11 -1.32 9.16
CA LEU A 239 -0.44 -2.43 8.49
C LEU A 239 0.80 -2.91 9.25
N SER A 240 1.15 -2.27 10.37
CA SER A 240 2.33 -2.53 11.20
C SER A 240 3.62 -2.59 10.38
N VAL A 241 3.80 -1.60 9.50
CA VAL A 241 4.99 -1.43 8.67
C VAL A 241 5.63 -0.07 8.92
N ASN A 242 6.94 0.02 8.69
CA ASN A 242 7.59 1.31 8.61
C ASN A 242 7.06 2.08 7.39
N ILE A 243 6.79 3.39 7.54
CA ILE A 243 6.27 4.22 6.43
C ILE A 243 7.16 4.20 5.18
N LYS A 244 8.48 4.00 5.33
CA LYS A 244 9.41 3.85 4.19
C LYS A 244 9.04 2.66 3.30
N ALA A 245 8.47 1.59 3.87
CA ALA A 245 8.01 0.42 3.13
C ALA A 245 6.79 0.70 2.24
N LEU A 246 6.12 1.84 2.42
CA LEU A 246 4.99 2.28 1.58
C LEU A 246 5.43 3.09 0.35
N GLY A 247 6.73 3.19 0.06
CA GLY A 247 7.20 3.71 -1.24
C GLY A 247 7.51 5.21 -1.28
N LEU A 248 7.77 5.85 -0.12
CA LEU A 248 8.31 7.22 -0.07
C LEU A 248 9.82 7.31 -0.33
N THR A 249 10.47 6.17 -0.55
CA THR A 249 11.89 6.08 -0.91
C THR A 249 12.02 5.68 -2.37
N GLU A 250 13.05 6.19 -3.05
CA GLU A 250 13.51 5.73 -4.37
C GLU A 250 14.12 4.31 -4.34
N TYR A 251 13.74 3.46 -3.38
CA TYR A 251 14.12 2.06 -3.44
C TYR A 251 13.44 1.43 -4.64
N GLU A 252 14.30 1.20 -5.62
CA GLU A 252 14.06 0.70 -6.95
C GLU A 252 12.90 -0.30 -6.96
N ASN A 253 12.04 -0.11 -7.96
CA ASN A 253 11.38 -1.25 -8.58
C ASN A 253 12.50 -2.14 -9.10
N GLU A 254 13.14 -2.95 -8.25
CA GLU A 254 13.86 -4.10 -8.76
C GLU A 254 12.78 -5.15 -9.01
N PRO A 255 12.37 -5.36 -10.28
CA PRO A 255 11.77 -6.63 -10.64
C PRO A 255 12.69 -7.77 -10.17
N VAL A 256 12.18 -9.00 -10.17
CA VAL A 256 12.95 -10.23 -9.89
C VAL A 256 14.34 -10.22 -10.56
N PHE A 257 14.48 -9.56 -11.72
CA PHE A 257 15.73 -9.32 -12.44
C PHE A 257 16.83 -8.59 -11.63
N GLY A 258 16.49 -7.64 -10.75
CA GLY A 258 17.46 -6.99 -9.87
C GLY A 258 18.01 -7.92 -8.78
N PHE A 259 17.18 -8.85 -8.30
CA PHE A 259 17.62 -9.92 -7.38
C PHE A 259 18.55 -10.93 -8.06
N ILE A 260 18.26 -11.29 -9.30
CA ILE A 260 19.13 -12.17 -10.10
C ILE A 260 20.48 -11.49 -10.37
N GLY A 261 20.49 -10.19 -10.70
CA GLY A 261 21.72 -9.41 -10.89
C GLY A 261 22.56 -9.22 -9.61
N LYS A 262 21.94 -9.25 -8.43
CA LYS A 262 22.61 -9.16 -7.12
C LYS A 262 23.14 -10.49 -6.57
N CYS A 263 22.87 -11.62 -7.25
CA CYS A 263 23.63 -12.84 -7.02
C CYS A 263 25.06 -12.61 -7.54
N GLU A 264 25.89 -11.97 -6.71
CA GLU A 264 27.31 -11.70 -6.99
C GLU A 264 27.94 -12.95 -7.63
N LYS A 265 28.43 -12.80 -8.88
CA LYS A 265 29.22 -13.77 -9.67
C LYS A 265 28.44 -14.75 -10.57
N ILE A 266 27.55 -14.28 -11.42
CA ILE A 266 27.22 -15.03 -12.64
C ILE A 266 27.72 -14.21 -13.84
N GLU A 267 28.93 -14.51 -14.30
CA GLU A 267 29.51 -13.92 -15.53
C GLU A 267 28.82 -14.45 -16.80
N ASP A 268 28.06 -15.54 -16.65
CA ASP A 268 27.36 -16.21 -17.74
C ASP A 268 25.94 -15.62 -17.93
N GLN A 269 25.85 -14.69 -18.87
CA GLN A 269 24.59 -14.05 -19.26
C GLN A 269 23.56 -15.06 -19.81
N GLU A 270 23.98 -16.15 -20.44
CA GLU A 270 23.09 -17.17 -20.99
C GLU A 270 22.40 -17.98 -19.87
N LEU A 271 23.15 -18.28 -18.81
CA LEU A 271 22.61 -18.92 -17.60
C LEU A 271 21.64 -17.98 -16.88
N LEU A 272 21.97 -16.68 -16.76
CA LEU A 272 21.06 -15.67 -16.19
C LEU A 272 19.73 -15.59 -16.95
N ASP A 273 19.80 -15.51 -18.27
CA ASP A 273 18.62 -15.43 -19.14
C ASP A 273 17.77 -16.69 -19.04
N THR A 274 18.40 -17.87 -18.95
CA THR A 274 17.71 -19.16 -18.81
C THR A 274 17.00 -19.28 -17.46
N VAL A 275 17.66 -18.88 -16.37
CA VAL A 275 17.07 -18.87 -15.03
C VAL A 275 15.91 -17.87 -14.96
N ALA A 276 16.09 -16.67 -15.53
CA ALA A 276 15.04 -15.66 -15.58
C ALA A 276 13.81 -16.15 -16.35
N ARG A 277 14.00 -16.80 -17.51
CA ARG A 277 12.92 -17.38 -18.30
C ARG A 277 12.18 -18.47 -17.52
N SER A 278 12.92 -19.39 -16.92
CA SER A 278 12.36 -20.50 -16.13
C SER A 278 11.54 -19.99 -14.93
N LEU A 279 12.05 -18.97 -14.23
CA LEU A 279 11.32 -18.32 -13.13
C LEU A 279 10.06 -17.63 -13.62
N SER A 280 10.13 -16.90 -14.73
CA SER A 280 8.97 -16.23 -15.32
C SER A 280 7.88 -17.22 -15.74
N GLU A 281 8.25 -18.32 -16.39
CA GLU A 281 7.32 -19.39 -16.79
C GLU A 281 6.70 -20.08 -15.57
N GLY A 282 7.51 -20.41 -14.57
CA GLY A 282 7.07 -20.99 -13.31
C GLY A 282 6.10 -20.08 -12.56
N MET A 283 6.39 -18.78 -12.51
CA MET A 283 5.51 -17.77 -11.92
C MET A 283 4.19 -17.64 -12.66
N GLN A 284 4.19 -17.61 -14.00
CA GLN A 284 2.96 -17.53 -14.79
C GLN A 284 2.09 -18.78 -14.57
N THR A 285 2.72 -19.96 -14.56
CA THR A 285 2.02 -21.21 -14.26
C THR A 285 1.45 -21.23 -12.85
N GLY A 286 2.21 -20.74 -11.86
CA GLY A 286 1.76 -20.60 -10.48
C GLY A 286 0.58 -19.64 -10.35
N LYS A 287 0.64 -18.48 -11.02
CA LYS A 287 -0.43 -17.48 -11.07
C LYS A 287 -1.76 -18.09 -11.53
N GLU A 288 -1.77 -18.83 -12.64
CA GLU A 288 -2.99 -19.46 -13.15
C GLU A 288 -3.57 -20.52 -12.20
N LYS A 289 -2.70 -21.31 -11.55
CA LYS A 289 -3.14 -22.29 -10.53
C LYS A 289 -3.77 -21.62 -9.31
N VAL A 290 -3.15 -20.56 -8.81
CA VAL A 290 -3.65 -19.77 -7.67
C VAL A 290 -5.01 -19.14 -8.00
N LYS A 291 -5.14 -18.53 -9.19
CA LYS A 291 -6.41 -17.98 -9.67
C LYS A 291 -7.50 -19.04 -9.74
N LYS A 292 -7.20 -20.19 -10.35
CA LYS A 292 -8.15 -21.30 -10.47
C LYS A 292 -8.64 -21.79 -9.10
N ALA A 293 -7.72 -21.96 -8.14
CA ALA A 293 -8.08 -22.38 -6.78
C ALA A 293 -8.99 -21.36 -6.08
N GLU A 294 -8.71 -20.06 -6.23
CA GLU A 294 -9.57 -19.01 -5.65
C GLU A 294 -10.95 -18.98 -6.33
N LYS A 295 -11.03 -19.14 -7.65
CA LYS A 295 -12.30 -19.24 -8.40
C LYS A 295 -13.15 -20.42 -7.92
N ILE A 296 -12.54 -21.59 -7.66
CA ILE A 296 -13.25 -22.76 -7.12
C ILE A 296 -13.81 -22.47 -5.73
N LYS A 297 -13.06 -21.76 -4.88
CA LYS A 297 -13.52 -21.36 -3.54
C LYS A 297 -14.74 -20.44 -3.63
N ILE A 298 -14.68 -19.41 -4.46
CA ILE A 298 -15.81 -18.48 -4.69
C ILE A 298 -17.02 -19.23 -5.25
N ALA A 299 -16.80 -20.14 -6.20
CA ALA A 299 -17.87 -20.94 -6.78
C ALA A 299 -18.59 -21.81 -5.72
N LYS A 300 -17.85 -22.41 -4.80
CA LYS A 300 -18.42 -23.15 -3.66
C LYS A 300 -19.28 -22.27 -2.76
N ASP A 301 -18.85 -21.04 -2.50
CA ASP A 301 -19.62 -20.11 -1.67
C ASP A 301 -20.86 -19.59 -2.42
N LEU A 302 -20.78 -19.34 -3.73
CA LEU A 302 -21.92 -18.99 -4.58
C LEU A 302 -23.01 -20.08 -4.62
N VAL A 303 -22.62 -21.36 -4.64
CA VAL A 303 -23.58 -22.48 -4.55
C VAL A 303 -24.35 -22.42 -3.22
N LYS A 304 -23.66 -22.12 -2.10
CA LYS A 304 -24.31 -22.00 -0.79
C LYS A 304 -25.30 -20.82 -0.72
N GLU A 305 -24.98 -19.74 -1.41
CA GLU A 305 -25.87 -18.56 -1.56
C GLU A 305 -27.00 -18.79 -2.60
N GLY A 306 -27.12 -19.99 -3.18
CA GLY A 306 -28.22 -20.36 -4.07
C GLY A 306 -28.11 -19.82 -5.50
N VAL A 307 -26.91 -19.40 -5.93
CA VAL A 307 -26.68 -18.95 -7.31
C VAL A 307 -26.70 -20.15 -8.26
N ALA A 308 -27.38 -20.01 -9.39
CA ALA A 308 -27.53 -21.10 -10.36
C ALA A 308 -26.17 -21.55 -10.93
N ILE A 309 -25.98 -22.86 -11.07
CA ILE A 309 -24.70 -23.46 -11.49
C ILE A 309 -24.27 -22.96 -12.87
N ASP A 310 -25.20 -22.73 -13.80
CA ASP A 310 -24.89 -22.21 -15.13
C ASP A 310 -24.34 -20.77 -15.09
N ILE A 311 -24.85 -19.93 -14.17
CA ILE A 311 -24.32 -18.59 -13.90
C ILE A 311 -22.92 -18.70 -13.31
N ILE A 312 -22.70 -19.61 -12.35
CA ILE A 312 -21.39 -19.82 -11.71
C ILE A 312 -20.34 -20.26 -12.74
N VAL A 313 -20.68 -21.21 -13.61
CA VAL A 313 -19.81 -21.67 -14.72
C VAL A 313 -19.43 -20.51 -15.63
N ARG A 314 -20.40 -19.71 -16.09
CA ARG A 314 -20.14 -18.55 -16.96
C ARG A 314 -19.30 -17.47 -16.27
N ALA A 315 -19.56 -17.19 -15.00
CA ALA A 315 -18.88 -16.13 -14.28
C ALA A 315 -17.44 -16.49 -13.89
N SER A 316 -17.20 -17.75 -13.51
CA SER A 316 -15.89 -18.24 -13.08
C SER A 316 -15.00 -18.72 -14.22
N GLY A 317 -15.59 -19.18 -15.33
CA GLY A 317 -14.88 -19.87 -16.42
C GLY A 317 -14.45 -21.29 -16.06
N LEU A 318 -14.98 -21.86 -14.97
CA LEU A 318 -14.76 -23.25 -14.57
C LEU A 318 -15.68 -24.19 -15.36
N THR A 319 -15.29 -25.47 -15.48
CA THR A 319 -16.19 -26.49 -16.03
C THR A 319 -17.17 -26.99 -14.97
N ALA A 320 -18.30 -27.57 -15.40
CA ALA A 320 -19.26 -28.18 -14.49
C ALA A 320 -18.63 -29.33 -13.68
N ASP A 321 -17.69 -30.08 -14.27
CA ASP A 321 -16.97 -31.16 -13.58
C ASP A 321 -16.04 -30.62 -12.48
N GLU A 322 -15.43 -29.45 -12.68
CA GLU A 322 -14.62 -28.76 -11.66
C GLU A 322 -15.47 -28.26 -10.49
N LEU A 323 -16.78 -28.07 -10.72
CA LEU A 323 -17.78 -27.81 -9.68
C LEU A 323 -18.38 -29.10 -9.12
N GLY A 324 -18.23 -30.24 -9.80
CA GLY A 324 -18.85 -31.54 -9.46
C GLY A 324 -18.28 -32.22 -8.21
N GLU A 325 -17.15 -31.76 -7.67
CA GLU A 325 -16.72 -32.12 -6.30
C GLU A 325 -17.44 -31.27 -5.21
N CYS A 326 -18.53 -30.57 -5.56
CA CYS A 326 -19.35 -29.78 -4.62
C CYS A 326 -20.67 -30.47 -4.20
N GLU A 327 -20.95 -31.68 -4.69
CA GLU A 327 -22.01 -32.55 -4.17
C GLU A 327 -21.39 -33.63 -3.28
N ASN A 328 -21.21 -33.30 -1.99
CA ASN A 328 -21.30 -34.18 -0.81
C ASN A 328 -21.01 -33.38 0.47
#